data_AF-A0A914XHG3-F1
#
_entry.id   AF-A0A914XHG3-F1
#
_cell.length_a   1.000
_cell.length_b   1.000
_cell.length_c   1.000
_cell.angle_alpha   90.00
_cell.angle_beta   90.00
_cell.angle_gamma   90.00
#
_symmetry.space_group_name_H-M   'P 1'
#
loop_
_entity.id
_entity.type
_entity.pdbx_description
1 polymer ?
#
loop_
_entity_poly.entity_id
_entity_poly.type
_entity_poly.pdbx_seq_one_letter_code
_entity_poly.pdbx_strand_id
1 'polypeptide(L)'
;MSARPYDLVIYGATGFTGAFIVEVLAKQDEKNEVKWAVAGRNEKRLSSMLTNVSKKIGKNVRDVPVIIADTKNAQSLASMASQTKLIINAVGPYRLHGEAVVKAAVENGASHVDISGEPAWLEKMQMKYAELAKEKGVYVVGACGWDSIPCDLGVTFTERNFPGDLNHIETFMQLQTGKMVPLMTQSYKYMGPVGKDKANAEHSMTTVWADMGLRLLTAAVIQTHLP
;
A
#
# COMPACT_ATOMS: atom_id res chain seq x y z
N MET A 1 -20.83 1.28 19.38
CA MET A 1 -19.50 1.59 18.82
C MET A 1 -19.36 3.11 18.83
N SER A 2 -18.34 3.67 19.48
CA SER A 2 -18.15 5.12 19.42
C SER A 2 -17.93 5.54 17.96
N ALA A 3 -18.57 6.63 17.55
CA ALA A 3 -18.42 7.14 16.19
C ALA A 3 -16.97 7.61 16.01
N ARG A 4 -16.17 6.86 15.23
CA ARG A 4 -14.84 7.31 14.80
C ARG A 4 -15.03 8.46 13.80
N PRO A 5 -14.44 9.65 14.03
CA PRO A 5 -14.63 10.80 13.14
C PRO A 5 -14.05 10.59 11.73
N TYR A 6 -13.04 9.73 11.59
CA TYR A 6 -12.35 9.48 10.33
C TYR A 6 -12.47 8.02 9.87
N ASP A 7 -12.67 7.83 8.57
CA ASP A 7 -12.54 6.54 7.91
C ASP A 7 -11.06 6.14 7.79
N LEU A 8 -10.18 7.11 7.47
CA LEU A 8 -8.75 6.86 7.41
C LEU A 8 -7.92 8.05 7.89
N VAL A 9 -6.70 7.78 8.37
CA VAL A 9 -5.69 8.78 8.71
C VAL A 9 -4.39 8.46 7.97
N ILE A 10 -3.81 9.46 7.30
CA ILE A 10 -2.51 9.34 6.65
C ILE A 10 -1.43 9.81 7.62
N TYR A 11 -0.68 8.86 8.20
CA TYR A 11 0.41 9.16 9.13
C TYR A 11 1.75 9.26 8.39
N GLY A 12 2.50 10.34 8.63
CA GLY A 12 3.71 10.65 7.86
C GLY A 12 3.43 11.48 6.60
N ALA A 13 2.32 12.22 6.58
CA ALA A 13 1.84 12.95 5.41
C ALA A 13 2.80 14.02 4.87
N THR A 14 3.79 14.48 5.66
CA THR A 14 4.82 15.44 5.21
C THR A 14 6.03 14.78 4.53
N GLY A 15 6.09 13.46 4.50
CA GLY A 15 7.12 12.70 3.78
C GLY A 15 6.84 12.65 2.27
N PHE A 16 7.79 12.14 1.50
CA PHE A 16 7.64 12.02 0.04
C PHE A 16 6.40 11.19 -0.34
N THR A 17 6.33 9.94 0.11
CA THR A 17 5.21 9.06 -0.20
C THR A 17 3.92 9.50 0.48
N GLY A 18 3.99 9.99 1.72
CA GLY A 18 2.83 10.51 2.44
C GLY A 18 2.13 11.65 1.69
N ALA A 19 2.90 12.61 1.16
CA ALA A 19 2.33 13.72 0.38
C ALA A 19 1.71 13.24 -0.94
N PHE A 20 2.28 12.22 -1.57
CA PHE A 20 1.71 11.60 -2.76
C PHE A 20 0.39 10.87 -2.46
N ILE A 21 0.29 10.16 -1.34
CA ILE A 21 -0.96 9.51 -0.90
C ILE A 21 -2.06 10.56 -0.70
N VAL A 22 -1.74 11.69 -0.05
CA VAL A 22 -2.67 12.82 0.13
C VAL A 22 -3.14 13.36 -1.22
N GLU A 23 -2.22 13.53 -2.17
CA GLU A 23 -2.54 14.00 -3.52
C GLU A 23 -3.51 13.07 -4.26
N VAL A 24 -3.20 11.77 -4.26
CA VAL A 24 -4.00 10.75 -4.94
C VAL A 24 -5.38 10.64 -4.31
N LEU A 25 -5.46 10.54 -2.99
CA LEU A 25 -6.72 10.45 -2.27
C LEU A 25 -7.60 11.69 -2.54
N ALA A 26 -7.02 12.88 -2.48
CA ALA A 26 -7.75 14.11 -2.74
C ALA A 26 -8.31 14.21 -4.16
N LYS A 27 -7.57 13.68 -5.16
CA LYS A 27 -8.00 13.60 -6.55
C LYS A 27 -9.11 12.57 -6.76
N GLN A 28 -8.99 11.39 -6.14
CA GLN A 28 -9.93 10.28 -6.33
C GLN A 28 -11.25 10.46 -5.57
N ASP A 29 -11.21 11.12 -4.41
CA ASP A 29 -12.41 11.42 -3.62
C ASP A 29 -13.13 12.66 -4.14
N GLU A 30 -13.58 12.63 -5.40
CA GLU A 30 -14.25 13.77 -6.06
C GLU A 30 -15.52 14.21 -5.32
N LYS A 31 -16.24 13.25 -4.74
CA LYS A 31 -17.50 13.49 -4.01
C LYS A 31 -17.30 13.87 -2.54
N ASN A 32 -16.07 13.83 -2.03
CA ASN A 32 -15.75 14.05 -0.61
C ASN A 32 -16.55 13.14 0.32
N GLU A 33 -16.69 11.86 -0.06
CA GLU A 33 -17.42 10.84 0.69
C GLU A 33 -16.55 10.24 1.81
N VAL A 34 -15.22 10.28 1.64
CA VAL A 34 -14.29 9.71 2.61
C VAL A 34 -13.94 10.75 3.67
N LYS A 35 -14.14 10.43 4.95
CA LYS A 35 -13.69 11.30 6.05
C LYS A 35 -12.26 10.98 6.41
N TRP A 36 -11.32 11.84 6.06
CA TRP A 36 -9.90 11.59 6.33
C TRP A 36 -9.18 12.77 6.97
N ALA A 37 -8.07 12.45 7.64
CA ALA A 37 -7.19 13.42 8.26
C ALA A 37 -5.72 13.10 7.96
N VAL A 38 -4.85 14.10 8.14
CA VAL A 38 -3.39 13.93 8.03
C VAL A 38 -2.76 13.98 9.40
N ALA A 39 -1.73 13.16 9.62
CA ALA A 39 -1.07 13.07 10.90
C ALA A 39 0.46 13.12 10.79
N GLY A 40 1.08 13.73 11.80
CA GLY A 40 2.53 13.87 11.89
C GLY A 40 2.97 14.67 13.12
N ARG A 41 4.28 14.90 13.25
CA ARG A 41 4.87 15.53 14.43
C ARG A 41 4.83 17.07 14.41
N ASN A 42 4.68 17.67 13.23
CA ASN A 42 4.84 19.10 13.06
C ASN A 42 3.64 19.67 12.29
N GLU A 43 2.78 20.38 13.01
CA GLU A 43 1.56 21.00 12.50
C GLU A 43 1.85 21.94 11.33
N LYS A 44 2.83 22.84 11.46
CA LYS A 44 3.18 23.82 10.43
C LYS A 44 3.58 23.15 9.11
N ARG A 45 4.32 22.03 9.18
CA ARG A 45 4.70 21.24 8.00
C ARG A 45 3.50 20.55 7.36
N LEU A 46 2.54 20.07 8.16
CA LEU A 46 1.30 19.47 7.66
C LEU A 46 0.45 20.53 6.94
N SER A 47 0.23 21.70 7.53
CA SER A 47 -0.50 22.80 6.90
C SER A 47 0.17 23.29 5.61
N SER A 48 1.50 23.37 5.61
CA SER A 48 2.28 23.72 4.40
C SER A 48 2.12 22.66 3.30
N MET A 49 2.17 21.38 3.66
CA MET A 49 1.97 20.27 2.72
C MET A 49 0.56 20.32 2.11
N LEU A 50 -0.49 20.48 2.93
CA LEU A 50 -1.87 20.61 2.44
C LEU A 50 -2.03 21.82 1.50
N THR A 51 -1.37 22.93 1.80
CA THR A 51 -1.36 24.11 0.93
C THR A 51 -0.71 23.81 -0.42
N ASN A 52 0.42 23.10 -0.42
CA ASN A 52 1.14 22.72 -1.63
C ASN A 52 0.34 21.72 -2.48
N VAL A 53 -0.24 20.69 -1.85
CA VAL A 53 -1.13 19.74 -2.54
C VAL A 53 -2.32 20.47 -3.14
N SER A 54 -2.97 21.37 -2.38
CA SER A 54 -4.11 22.14 -2.89
C SER A 54 -3.78 22.93 -4.15
N LYS A 55 -2.61 23.59 -4.16
CA LYS A 55 -2.12 24.33 -5.34
C LYS A 55 -1.83 23.39 -6.51
N LYS A 56 -1.20 22.24 -6.25
CA LYS A 56 -0.80 21.27 -7.28
C LYS A 56 -1.98 20.63 -7.99
N ILE A 57 -3.05 20.32 -7.26
CA ILE A 57 -4.21 19.60 -7.81
C ILE A 57 -5.39 20.50 -8.17
N GLY A 58 -5.35 21.79 -7.83
CA GLY A 58 -6.45 22.73 -8.11
C GLY A 58 -7.71 22.50 -7.27
N LYS A 59 -7.64 21.69 -6.21
CA LYS A 59 -8.74 21.38 -5.27
C LYS A 59 -8.34 21.83 -3.87
N ASN A 60 -9.25 22.47 -3.13
CA ASN A 60 -8.95 22.88 -1.76
C ASN A 60 -8.92 21.66 -0.83
N VAL A 61 -7.75 21.40 -0.22
CA VAL A 61 -7.57 20.41 0.85
C VAL A 61 -6.95 21.04 2.10
N ARG A 62 -6.94 22.38 2.20
CA ARG A 62 -6.37 23.09 3.35
C ARG A 62 -7.15 22.86 4.64
N ASP A 63 -8.43 22.55 4.49
CA ASP A 63 -9.37 22.33 5.60
C ASP A 63 -9.38 20.87 6.08
N VAL A 64 -8.54 20.00 5.49
CA VAL A 64 -8.37 18.63 5.96
C VAL A 64 -7.84 18.65 7.40
N PRO A 65 -8.49 17.93 8.34
CA PRO A 65 -8.08 17.92 9.74
C PRO A 65 -6.64 17.42 9.94
N VAL A 66 -5.96 18.04 10.90
CA VAL A 66 -4.56 17.75 11.26
C VAL A 66 -4.52 17.09 12.64
N ILE A 67 -3.82 15.97 12.75
CA ILE A 67 -3.60 15.25 14.01
C ILE A 67 -2.11 15.27 14.35
N ILE A 68 -1.78 15.70 15.56
CA ILE A 68 -0.39 15.66 16.04
C ILE A 68 -0.11 14.30 16.68
N ALA A 69 0.84 13.57 16.11
CA ALA A 69 1.22 12.23 16.53
C ALA A 69 2.72 12.01 16.38
N ASP A 70 3.37 11.51 17.43
CA ASP A 70 4.80 11.20 17.48
C ASP A 70 5.01 9.74 17.87
N THR A 71 5.83 9.01 17.11
CA THR A 71 6.20 7.62 17.41
C THR A 71 6.88 7.45 18.77
N LYS A 72 7.43 8.53 19.34
CA LYS A 72 8.02 8.54 20.68
C LYS A 72 7.00 8.79 21.79
N ASN A 73 5.74 9.10 21.46
CA ASN A 73 4.69 9.39 22.41
C ASN A 73 3.49 8.45 22.18
N ALA A 74 3.43 7.38 22.98
CA ALA A 74 2.39 6.36 22.89
C ALA A 74 0.97 6.93 23.03
N GLN A 75 0.77 7.93 23.91
CA GLN A 75 -0.55 8.55 24.10
C GLN A 75 -1.01 9.30 22.86
N SER A 76 -0.08 9.96 22.15
CA SER A 76 -0.40 10.66 20.91
C SER A 76 -0.82 9.69 19.80
N LEU A 77 -0.18 8.52 19.71
CA LEU A 77 -0.54 7.48 18.76
C LEU A 77 -1.88 6.82 19.10
N ALA A 78 -2.13 6.53 20.38
CA ALA A 78 -3.41 5.99 20.84
C ALA A 78 -4.56 6.95 20.55
N SER A 79 -4.36 8.26 20.80
CA SER A 79 -5.32 9.31 20.47
C SER A 79 -5.63 9.33 18.96
N MET A 80 -4.61 9.28 18.09
CA MET A 80 -4.79 9.18 16.65
C MET A 80 -5.56 7.90 16.25
N ALA A 81 -5.17 6.74 16.77
CA ALA A 81 -5.77 5.45 16.44
C ALA A 81 -7.24 5.36 16.88
N SER A 82 -7.60 5.92 18.03
CA SER A 82 -8.98 5.94 18.52
C SER A 82 -9.95 6.73 17.62
N GLN A 83 -9.43 7.64 16.79
CA GLN A 83 -10.22 8.52 15.94
C GLN A 83 -10.48 7.98 14.53
N THR A 84 -9.85 6.86 14.14
CA THR A 84 -9.90 6.38 12.76
C THR A 84 -10.14 4.88 12.62
N LYS A 85 -10.75 4.44 11.53
CA LYS A 85 -10.89 3.02 11.22
C LYS A 85 -9.60 2.44 10.62
N LEU A 86 -8.80 3.26 9.94
CA LEU A 86 -7.60 2.84 9.22
C LEU A 86 -6.48 3.86 9.35
N ILE A 87 -5.28 3.42 9.71
CA ILE A 87 -4.06 4.22 9.62
C ILE A 87 -3.25 3.77 8.40
N ILE A 88 -3.02 4.69 7.47
CA ILE A 88 -2.04 4.54 6.39
C ILE A 88 -0.71 5.10 6.89
N ASN A 89 0.21 4.21 7.26
CA ASN A 89 1.50 4.59 7.81
C ASN A 89 2.55 4.72 6.70
N ALA A 90 3.04 5.94 6.50
CA ALA A 90 4.16 6.26 5.61
C ALA A 90 5.43 6.69 6.38
N VAL A 91 5.55 6.31 7.66
CA VAL A 91 6.69 6.66 8.53
C VAL A 91 7.69 5.51 8.61
N GLY A 92 8.70 5.56 7.75
CA GLY A 92 9.90 4.71 7.83
C GLY A 92 11.09 5.40 8.54
N PRO A 93 12.16 4.66 8.87
CA PRO A 93 12.32 3.20 8.72
C PRO A 93 11.43 2.41 9.70
N TYR A 94 10.75 1.37 9.22
CA TYR A 94 9.68 0.71 10.00
C TYR A 94 10.21 -0.08 11.18
N ARG A 95 11.41 -0.66 11.05
CA ARG A 95 12.10 -1.34 12.14
C ARG A 95 12.28 -0.45 13.39
N LEU A 96 12.36 0.87 13.21
CA LEU A 96 12.59 1.83 14.30
C LEU A 96 11.29 2.48 14.78
N HIS A 97 10.35 2.74 13.87
CA HIS A 97 9.21 3.62 14.11
C HIS A 97 7.86 2.94 13.96
N GLY A 98 7.80 1.81 13.25
CA GLY A 98 6.56 1.14 12.90
C GLY A 98 5.84 0.48 14.09
N GLU A 99 6.59 -0.14 15.02
CA GLU A 99 5.99 -1.01 16.06
C GLU A 99 5.02 -0.24 16.95
N ALA A 100 5.41 0.99 17.32
CA ALA A 100 4.57 1.85 18.13
C ALA A 100 3.23 2.18 17.43
N VAL A 101 3.24 2.33 16.11
CA VAL A 101 2.04 2.64 15.31
C VAL A 101 1.14 1.41 15.19
N VAL A 102 1.70 0.23 14.89
CA VAL A 102 0.94 -1.04 14.83
C VAL A 102 0.30 -1.34 16.17
N LYS A 103 1.08 -1.24 17.27
CA LYS A 103 0.58 -1.44 18.63
C LYS A 103 -0.60 -0.52 18.93
N ALA A 104 -0.43 0.78 18.69
CA ALA A 104 -1.48 1.75 18.95
C ALA A 104 -2.74 1.51 18.10
N ALA A 105 -2.57 1.14 16.82
CA ALA A 105 -3.68 0.82 15.93
C ALA A 105 -4.49 -0.36 16.48
N VAL A 106 -3.83 -1.49 16.71
CA VAL A 106 -4.48 -2.74 17.14
C VAL A 106 -5.13 -2.58 18.52
N GLU A 107 -4.43 -2.02 19.50
CA GLU A 107 -4.97 -1.83 20.86
C GLU A 107 -6.21 -0.93 20.89
N ASN A 108 -6.29 0.03 19.97
CA ASN A 108 -7.40 0.99 19.88
C ASN A 108 -8.40 0.63 18.77
N GLY A 109 -8.34 -0.58 18.22
CA GLY A 109 -9.32 -1.10 17.26
C GLY A 109 -9.32 -0.39 15.90
N ALA A 110 -8.19 0.15 15.47
CA ALA A 110 -7.96 0.63 14.11
C ALA A 110 -7.17 -0.40 13.30
N SER A 111 -7.49 -0.53 12.02
CA SER A 111 -6.65 -1.25 11.07
C SER A 111 -5.41 -0.43 10.72
N HIS A 112 -4.36 -1.11 10.28
CA HIS A 112 -3.08 -0.52 9.93
C HIS A 112 -2.63 -1.06 8.57
N VAL A 113 -2.15 -0.15 7.71
CA VAL A 113 -1.44 -0.49 6.48
C VAL A 113 -0.15 0.29 6.38
N ASP A 114 0.88 -0.29 5.78
CA ASP A 114 2.13 0.40 5.50
C ASP A 114 2.75 0.01 4.15
N ILE A 115 3.80 0.75 3.77
CA ILE A 115 4.60 0.52 2.57
C ILE A 115 5.98 -0.05 2.92
N SER A 116 6.08 -0.84 4.00
CA SER A 116 7.35 -1.42 4.45
C SER A 116 7.93 -2.41 3.42
N GLY A 117 9.25 -2.47 3.35
CA GLY A 117 9.98 -3.40 2.49
C GLY A 117 10.90 -4.32 3.28
N GLU A 118 10.88 -4.24 4.61
CA GLU A 118 11.80 -4.94 5.50
C GLU A 118 11.20 -6.31 5.95
N PRO A 119 11.71 -7.47 5.48
CA PRO A 119 11.06 -8.77 5.75
C PRO A 119 11.02 -9.14 7.24
N ALA A 120 12.13 -8.93 7.96
CA ALA A 120 12.21 -9.20 9.39
C ALA A 120 11.26 -8.32 10.23
N TRP A 121 10.89 -7.14 9.71
CA TRP A 121 9.89 -6.28 10.35
C TRP A 121 8.48 -6.87 10.17
N LEU A 122 8.13 -7.27 8.94
CA LEU A 122 6.84 -7.86 8.61
C LEU A 122 6.56 -9.11 9.45
N GLU A 123 7.51 -10.05 9.46
CA GLU A 123 7.43 -11.29 10.24
C GLU A 123 7.25 -11.01 11.74
N LYS A 124 8.04 -10.05 12.27
CA LYS A 124 7.95 -9.65 13.67
C LYS A 124 6.57 -9.07 14.01
N MET A 125 5.95 -8.27 13.14
CA MET A 125 4.62 -7.72 13.38
C MET A 125 3.54 -8.78 13.37
N GLN A 126 3.62 -9.72 12.43
CA GLN A 126 2.73 -10.87 12.39
C GLN A 126 2.81 -11.69 13.68
N MET A 127 4.02 -12.10 14.10
CA MET A 127 4.20 -12.89 15.33
C MET A 127 3.68 -12.20 16.59
N LYS A 128 3.81 -10.88 16.68
CA LYS A 128 3.43 -10.13 17.88
C LYS A 128 1.95 -9.75 17.94
N TYR A 129 1.34 -9.40 16.80
CA TYR A 129 0.04 -8.73 16.78
C TYR A 129 -1.06 -9.51 16.07
N ALA A 130 -0.78 -10.65 15.42
CA ALA A 130 -1.80 -11.42 14.70
C ALA A 130 -2.99 -11.83 15.58
N GLU A 131 -2.73 -12.41 16.76
CA GLU A 131 -3.80 -12.85 17.67
C GLU A 131 -4.62 -11.66 18.21
N LEU A 132 -3.96 -10.57 18.60
CA LEU A 132 -4.67 -9.39 19.10
C LEU A 132 -5.46 -8.70 17.98
N ALA A 133 -4.93 -8.61 16.76
CA ALA A 133 -5.64 -8.05 15.62
C ALA A 133 -6.90 -8.87 15.29
N LYS A 134 -6.80 -10.20 15.35
CA LYS A 134 -7.92 -11.13 15.20
C LYS A 134 -8.96 -10.94 16.30
N GLU A 135 -8.55 -10.87 17.57
CA GLU A 135 -9.45 -10.61 18.71
C GLU A 135 -10.20 -9.28 18.55
N LYS A 136 -9.50 -8.23 18.09
CA LYS A 136 -10.06 -6.89 17.89
C LYS A 136 -10.84 -6.72 16.58
N GLY A 137 -10.78 -7.70 15.67
CA GLY A 137 -11.43 -7.63 14.36
C GLY A 137 -10.85 -6.54 13.45
N VAL A 138 -9.53 -6.32 13.51
CA VAL A 138 -8.81 -5.32 12.70
C VAL A 138 -7.76 -5.99 11.82
N TYR A 139 -7.32 -5.28 10.78
CA TYR A 139 -6.32 -5.77 9.83
C TYR A 139 -4.98 -5.05 10.05
N VAL A 140 -3.89 -5.79 9.91
CA VAL A 140 -2.52 -5.26 9.85
C VAL A 140 -1.91 -5.76 8.55
N VAL A 141 -1.72 -4.88 7.57
CA VAL A 141 -1.23 -5.24 6.24
C VAL A 141 0.03 -4.44 5.91
N GLY A 142 1.17 -5.11 5.94
CA GLY A 142 2.42 -4.49 5.51
C GLY A 142 2.62 -4.57 4.00
N ALA A 143 3.72 -4.02 3.51
CA ALA A 143 4.16 -4.17 2.12
C ALA A 143 3.11 -3.75 1.06
N CYS A 144 2.27 -2.75 1.35
CA CYS A 144 1.31 -2.18 0.40
C CYS A 144 1.98 -1.16 -0.55
N GLY A 145 3.22 -1.44 -0.94
CA GLY A 145 4.04 -0.59 -1.80
C GLY A 145 4.13 -1.12 -3.22
N TRP A 146 4.73 -0.31 -4.09
CA TRP A 146 4.94 -0.69 -5.48
C TRP A 146 5.91 -1.88 -5.64
N ASP A 147 6.87 -2.08 -4.73
CA ASP A 147 7.80 -3.22 -4.80
C ASP A 147 7.12 -4.57 -4.53
N SER A 148 5.87 -4.57 -4.03
CA SER A 148 5.17 -5.78 -3.57
C SER A 148 3.82 -6.00 -4.28
N ILE A 149 2.99 -4.96 -4.39
CA ILE A 149 1.64 -5.08 -4.96
C ILE A 149 1.62 -5.71 -6.37
N PRO A 150 2.45 -5.28 -7.34
CA PRO A 150 2.46 -5.87 -8.67
C PRO A 150 2.83 -7.35 -8.64
N CYS A 151 3.80 -7.73 -7.80
CA CYS A 151 4.18 -9.13 -7.60
C CYS A 151 3.02 -9.95 -7.02
N ASP A 152 2.38 -9.48 -5.95
CA ASP A 152 1.26 -10.16 -5.30
C ASP A 152 0.06 -10.33 -6.24
N LEU A 153 -0.27 -9.29 -7.01
CA LEU A 153 -1.32 -9.33 -8.02
C LEU A 153 -0.97 -10.30 -9.16
N GLY A 154 0.30 -10.34 -9.59
CA GLY A 154 0.76 -11.27 -10.62
C GLY A 154 0.69 -12.73 -10.18
N VAL A 155 1.07 -13.01 -8.93
CA VAL A 155 0.91 -14.33 -8.30
C VAL A 155 -0.56 -14.71 -8.25
N THR A 156 -1.41 -13.84 -7.72
CA THR A 156 -2.86 -14.08 -7.59
C THR A 156 -3.53 -14.29 -8.95
N PHE A 157 -3.17 -13.48 -9.95
CA PHE A 157 -3.68 -13.62 -11.31
C PHE A 157 -3.27 -14.97 -11.90
N THR A 158 -2.00 -15.34 -11.76
CA THR A 158 -1.49 -16.59 -12.32
C THR A 158 -2.13 -17.79 -11.66
N GLU A 159 -2.24 -17.81 -10.34
CA GLU A 159 -2.93 -18.88 -9.59
C GLU A 159 -4.37 -19.09 -10.09
N ARG A 160 -5.11 -18.00 -10.35
CA ARG A 160 -6.50 -18.08 -10.82
C ARG A 160 -6.67 -18.54 -12.26
N ASN A 161 -5.66 -18.34 -13.10
CA ASN A 161 -5.75 -18.59 -14.55
C ASN A 161 -4.88 -19.76 -15.02
N PHE A 162 -4.00 -20.29 -14.17
CA PHE A 162 -3.15 -21.41 -14.51
C PHE A 162 -3.93 -22.73 -14.39
N PRO A 163 -4.06 -23.53 -15.46
CA PRO A 163 -4.77 -24.80 -15.41
C PRO A 163 -3.89 -25.87 -14.74
N GLY A 164 -3.94 -25.93 -13.40
CA GLY A 164 -3.23 -26.93 -12.60
C GLY A 164 -2.67 -26.34 -11.30
N ASP A 165 -1.79 -27.10 -10.66
CA ASP A 165 -1.12 -26.67 -9.43
C ASP A 165 0.10 -25.81 -9.77
N LEU A 166 0.13 -24.59 -9.23
CA LEU A 166 1.21 -23.64 -9.44
C LEU A 166 2.37 -23.94 -8.47
N ASN A 167 3.50 -24.44 -9.00
CA ASN A 167 4.64 -24.86 -8.17
C ASN A 167 5.67 -23.75 -7.93
N HIS A 168 5.95 -22.92 -8.94
CA HIS A 168 7.01 -21.91 -8.89
C HIS A 168 6.66 -20.70 -9.74
N ILE A 169 7.06 -19.54 -9.24
CA ILE A 169 6.77 -18.23 -9.80
C ILE A 169 8.05 -17.40 -9.77
N GLU A 170 8.50 -16.93 -10.93
CA GLU A 170 9.56 -15.94 -11.01
C GLU A 170 9.01 -14.64 -11.58
N THR A 171 9.11 -13.59 -10.78
CA THR A 171 8.73 -12.24 -11.16
C THR A 171 9.99 -11.45 -11.54
N PHE A 172 10.05 -10.96 -12.76
CA PHE A 172 11.11 -10.09 -13.26
C PHE A 172 10.55 -8.69 -13.46
N MET A 173 11.35 -7.69 -13.09
CA MET A 173 10.98 -6.30 -13.24
C MET A 173 12.06 -5.56 -14.00
N GLN A 174 11.65 -4.80 -15.01
CA GLN A 174 12.55 -3.95 -15.77
C GLN A 174 12.04 -2.51 -15.72
N LEU A 175 12.87 -1.61 -15.18
CA LEU A 175 12.67 -0.17 -15.28
C LEU A 175 13.07 0.31 -16.67
N GLN A 176 12.13 0.86 -17.44
CA GLN A 176 12.42 1.57 -18.69
C GLN A 176 12.29 3.07 -18.45
N THR A 177 13.41 3.78 -18.34
CA THR A 177 13.42 5.23 -18.14
C THR A 177 13.54 5.97 -19.48
N GLY A 178 12.54 6.78 -19.85
CA GLY A 178 12.53 7.63 -21.05
C GLY A 178 12.39 9.13 -20.75
N LYS A 179 12.52 9.99 -21.78
CA LYS A 179 12.43 11.47 -21.65
C LYS A 179 11.04 11.99 -21.23
N MET A 180 10.00 11.14 -21.30
CA MET A 180 8.70 11.38 -20.68
C MET A 180 8.24 10.09 -20.02
N VAL A 181 8.20 10.14 -18.69
CA VAL A 181 7.63 9.16 -17.75
C VAL A 181 8.33 7.78 -17.68
N PRO A 182 8.52 7.19 -16.48
CA PRO A 182 8.99 5.81 -16.38
C PRO A 182 7.93 4.86 -16.97
N LEU A 183 8.32 4.07 -17.98
CA LEU A 183 7.55 2.90 -18.39
C LEU A 183 8.09 1.71 -17.58
N MET A 184 7.21 0.94 -16.96
CA MET A 184 7.60 -0.21 -16.13
C MET A 184 7.06 -1.49 -16.75
N THR A 185 7.94 -2.39 -17.16
CA THR A 185 7.54 -3.71 -17.67
C THR A 185 7.86 -4.76 -16.62
N GLN A 186 6.86 -5.55 -16.23
CA GLN A 186 7.02 -6.70 -15.35
C GLN A 186 6.73 -7.96 -16.15
N SER A 187 7.69 -8.86 -16.23
CA SER A 187 7.55 -10.15 -16.90
C SER A 187 7.54 -11.26 -15.86
N TYR A 188 6.76 -12.29 -16.12
CA TYR A 188 6.61 -13.44 -15.27
C TYR A 188 7.03 -14.68 -16.04
N LYS A 189 7.78 -15.56 -15.39
CA LYS A 189 8.03 -16.92 -15.87
C LYS A 189 7.47 -17.91 -14.87
N TYR A 190 6.77 -18.92 -15.38
CA TYR A 190 6.15 -19.96 -14.57
C TYR A 190 6.39 -21.34 -15.16
N MET A 191 6.52 -22.33 -14.26
CA MET A 191 6.60 -23.74 -14.60
C MET A 191 5.60 -24.53 -13.74
N GLY A 192 4.73 -25.32 -14.38
CA GLY A 192 3.80 -26.22 -13.69
C GLY A 192 3.27 -27.32 -14.62
N PRO A 193 2.80 -28.45 -14.06
CA PRO A 193 2.21 -29.53 -14.83
C PRO A 193 0.84 -29.13 -15.38
N VAL A 194 0.61 -29.33 -16.68
CA VAL A 194 -0.68 -29.12 -17.34
C VAL A 194 -1.41 -30.46 -17.47
N GLY A 195 -2.49 -30.65 -16.70
CA GLY A 195 -3.32 -31.85 -16.79
C GLY A 195 -2.67 -33.15 -16.28
N LYS A 196 -3.42 -34.25 -16.35
CA LYS A 196 -3.04 -35.56 -15.79
C LYS A 196 -1.92 -36.28 -16.54
N ASP A 197 -1.50 -35.79 -17.69
CA ASP A 197 -0.42 -36.36 -18.49
C ASP A 197 0.71 -35.35 -18.70
N LYS A 198 1.90 -35.77 -18.31
CA LYS A 198 3.09 -34.97 -18.03
C LYS A 198 3.64 -34.20 -19.25
N ALA A 199 3.74 -32.88 -19.10
CA ALA A 199 4.92 -32.10 -19.49
C ALA A 199 4.92 -30.76 -18.71
N ASN A 200 6.09 -30.37 -18.18
CA ASN A 200 6.29 -29.00 -17.69
C ASN A 200 6.41 -28.09 -18.91
N ALA A 201 5.49 -27.16 -19.09
CA ALA A 201 5.56 -26.15 -20.14
C ALA A 201 5.93 -24.79 -19.52
N GLU A 202 6.97 -24.15 -20.06
CA GLU A 202 7.41 -22.82 -19.66
C GLU A 202 6.43 -21.79 -20.24
N HIS A 203 5.78 -21.04 -19.37
CA HIS A 203 4.86 -19.98 -19.76
C HIS A 203 5.44 -18.64 -19.34
N SER A 204 5.37 -17.66 -20.24
CA SER A 204 5.74 -16.28 -19.94
C SER A 204 4.56 -15.34 -20.12
N MET A 205 4.37 -14.45 -19.15
CA MET A 205 3.39 -13.38 -19.20
C MET A 205 4.12 -12.07 -19.00
N THR A 206 3.93 -11.09 -19.86
CA THR A 206 4.49 -9.75 -19.65
C THR A 206 3.36 -8.75 -19.44
N THR A 207 3.41 -8.03 -18.33
CA THR A 207 2.52 -6.92 -17.99
C THR A 207 3.29 -5.61 -18.14
N VAL A 208 2.79 -4.71 -18.97
CA VAL A 208 3.34 -3.37 -19.15
C VAL A 208 2.52 -2.38 -18.33
N TRP A 209 3.18 -1.65 -17.43
CA TRP A 209 2.63 -0.56 -16.64
C TRP A 209 3.18 0.75 -17.21
N ALA A 210 2.35 1.49 -17.95
CA ALA A 210 2.67 2.83 -18.39
C ALA A 210 1.95 3.84 -17.49
N ASP A 211 2.69 4.74 -16.83
CA ASP A 211 2.08 5.91 -16.22
C ASP A 211 1.80 6.95 -17.33
N MET A 212 0.63 6.86 -17.96
CA MET A 212 0.14 7.87 -18.89
C MET A 212 -0.81 8.86 -18.19
N GLY A 213 -0.72 9.02 -16.87
CA GLY A 213 -1.74 9.73 -16.11
C GLY A 213 -3.07 8.97 -16.15
N LEU A 214 -3.31 8.14 -15.14
CA LEU A 214 -4.67 7.68 -14.79
C LEU A 214 -5.43 6.84 -15.84
N ARG A 215 -4.76 5.98 -16.62
CA ARG A 215 -5.40 4.82 -17.27
C ARG A 215 -4.54 3.58 -17.18
N LEU A 216 -4.89 2.69 -16.25
CA LEU A 216 -4.39 1.33 -16.17
C LEU A 216 -4.82 0.55 -17.42
N LEU A 217 -3.91 0.37 -18.38
CA LEU A 217 -4.06 -0.59 -19.47
C LEU A 217 -3.25 -1.83 -19.11
N THR A 218 -3.91 -2.82 -18.51
CA THR A 218 -3.34 -4.16 -18.36
C THR A 218 -3.44 -4.86 -19.72
N ALA A 219 -2.38 -4.80 -20.52
CA ALA A 219 -2.25 -5.69 -21.67
C ALA A 219 -1.47 -6.93 -21.22
N ALA A 220 -2.19 -8.03 -20.95
CA ALA A 220 -1.59 -9.34 -20.77
C ALA A 220 -1.33 -9.94 -22.16
N VAL A 221 -0.08 -9.98 -22.59
CA VAL A 221 0.31 -10.78 -23.76
C VAL A 221 0.77 -12.14 -23.24
N ILE A 222 -0.04 -13.16 -23.52
CA ILE A 222 0.32 -14.56 -23.27
C ILE A 222 1.04 -15.06 -24.51
N GLN A 223 2.36 -15.26 -24.43
CA GLN A 223 3.11 -15.99 -25.45
C GLN A 223 3.35 -17.42 -24.95
N THR A 224 2.49 -18.34 -25.40
CA THR A 224 2.76 -19.77 -25.32
C THR A 224 3.78 -20.13 -26.39
N HIS A 225 5.00 -20.48 -25.99
CA HIS A 225 5.89 -21.24 -26.87
C HIS A 225 5.63 -22.71 -26.58
N LEU A 226 4.86 -23.36 -27.44
CA LEU A 226 4.84 -24.82 -27.51
C LEU A 226 6.09 -25.27 -28.31
N PRO A 227 6.76 -26.36 -27.90
CA PRO A 227 7.86 -26.93 -28.67
C PRO A 227 7.43 -27.41 -30.06
#